data_AF-A0A4Y8K2J4-F1
#
_entry.id   AF-A0A4Y8K2J4-F1
#
_cell.length_a   1.000
_cell.length_b   1.000
_cell.length_c   1.000
_cell.angle_alpha   90.00
_cell.angle_beta   90.00
_cell.angle_gamma   90.00
#
_symmetry.space_group_name_H-M   'P 1'
#
loop_
_entity.id
_entity.type
_entity.pdbx_description
1 polymer ?
#
loop_
_entity_poly.entity_id
_entity_poly.type
_entity_poly.pdbx_seq_one_letter_code
_entity_poly.pdbx_strand_id
1 'polypeptide(L)'
;MWWPRRSEHRARRAAAPVVTAARDYNGAATIDAALELGVPGGRINTIAARGHRAGAGIAEVGGQAADIDDLRALSALIGSGEIVLPIDRVFPLEQVQGAYRHLMAGHLRGKVVLATR
;
A
#
# COMPACT_ATOMS: atom_id res chain seq x y z
N MET A 1 2.99 -9.32 11.19
CA MET A 1 3.92 -8.56 12.06
C MET A 1 4.84 -7.75 11.15
N TRP A 2 4.44 -6.51 10.83
CA TRP A 2 5.05 -5.64 9.81
C TRP A 2 6.12 -4.70 10.40
N TRP A 3 6.97 -5.24 11.29
CA TRP A 3 8.14 -4.52 11.80
C TRP A 3 9.26 -5.52 12.09
N PRO A 4 10.46 -5.37 11.49
CA PRO A 4 11.61 -6.15 11.90
C PRO A 4 11.92 -5.85 13.38
N ARG A 5 12.15 -6.88 14.20
CA ARG A 5 12.80 -6.70 15.51
C ARG A 5 14.02 -5.80 15.34
N ARG A 6 14.14 -4.76 16.16
CA ARG A 6 15.24 -3.77 16.13
C ARG A 6 16.58 -4.51 16.03
N SER A 7 17.22 -4.47 14.87
CA SER A 7 18.64 -4.81 14.72
C SER A 7 19.44 -3.51 14.76
N GLU A 8 20.40 -3.48 15.68
CA GLU A 8 21.29 -2.37 15.94
C GLU A 8 22.26 -2.15 14.77
N HIS A 9 21.86 -1.35 13.78
CA HIS A 9 22.81 -0.78 12.82
C HIS A 9 23.19 0.63 13.24
N ARG A 10 24.32 0.73 13.96
CA ARG A 10 25.00 1.98 14.28
C ARG A 10 25.69 2.50 13.01
N ALA A 11 24.91 3.04 12.08
CA ALA A 11 25.36 3.84 10.95
C ALA A 11 24.93 5.31 11.19
N ARG A 12 25.75 6.27 10.74
CA ARG A 12 25.53 7.72 10.91
C ARG A 12 24.05 8.07 10.72
N ARG A 13 23.37 8.50 11.80
CA ARG A 13 21.98 8.93 11.74
C ARG A 13 21.93 10.20 10.90
N ALA A 14 21.68 10.05 9.60
CA ALA A 14 20.93 11.08 8.89
C ALA A 14 19.67 11.38 9.73
N ALA A 15 19.30 12.65 9.87
CA ALA A 15 18.03 12.98 10.50
C ALA A 15 16.95 12.11 9.85
N ALA A 16 16.18 11.37 10.65
CA ALA A 16 15.13 10.53 10.11
C ALA A 16 14.24 11.43 9.24
N PRO A 17 13.93 11.01 8.00
CA PRO A 17 13.12 11.83 7.11
C PRO A 17 11.81 12.16 7.81
N VAL A 18 11.40 13.43 7.73
CA VAL A 18 10.11 13.88 8.26
C VAL A 18 9.01 13.19 7.45
N VAL A 19 8.16 12.41 8.12
CA VAL A 19 6.99 11.79 7.49
C VAL A 19 5.89 12.84 7.44
N THR A 20 5.44 13.20 6.24
CA THR A 20 4.45 14.27 6.02
C THR A 20 3.04 13.75 5.75
N ALA A 21 2.93 12.47 5.39
CA ALA A 21 1.66 11.80 5.10
C ALA A 21 1.82 10.28 5.28
N ALA A 22 0.70 9.58 5.48
CA ALA A 22 0.67 8.12 5.57
C ALA A 22 -0.52 7.54 4.80
N ARG A 23 -0.32 6.37 4.19
CA ARG A 23 -1.40 5.57 3.58
C ARG A 23 -1.41 4.19 4.22
N ASP A 24 -2.54 3.84 4.82
CA ASP A 24 -2.72 2.58 5.51
C ASP A 24 -3.47 1.56 4.65
N TYR A 25 -2.79 0.43 4.44
CA TYR A 25 -3.28 -0.77 3.75
C TYR A 25 -3.23 -2.01 4.65
N ASN A 26 -2.87 -1.84 5.93
CA ASN A 26 -2.62 -2.93 6.86
C ASN A 26 -3.54 -2.89 8.09
N GLY A 27 -3.85 -1.70 8.61
CA GLY A 27 -4.81 -1.47 9.67
C GLY A 27 -4.34 -0.48 10.75
N ALA A 28 -5.06 -0.47 11.87
CA ALA A 28 -4.95 0.51 12.97
C ALA A 28 -3.50 0.82 13.43
N ALA A 29 -2.63 -0.18 13.50
CA ALA A 29 -1.24 0.00 13.91
C ALA A 29 -0.46 0.96 12.99
N THR A 30 -0.75 0.99 11.69
CA THR A 30 -0.13 1.95 10.75
C THR A 30 -0.56 3.38 11.05
N ILE A 31 -1.85 3.55 11.38
CA ILE A 31 -2.43 4.86 11.72
C ILE A 31 -1.81 5.40 13.01
N ASP A 32 -1.75 4.56 14.05
CA ASP A 32 -1.17 4.96 15.34
C ASP A 32 0.30 5.34 15.20
N ALA A 33 1.09 4.57 14.44
CA ALA A 33 2.48 4.89 14.17
C ALA A 33 2.65 6.22 13.41
N ALA A 34 1.78 6.53 12.44
CA ALA A 34 1.83 7.80 11.71
C ALA A 34 1.52 9.00 12.62
N LEU A 35 0.53 8.86 13.52
CA LEU A 35 0.20 9.89 14.50
C LEU A 35 1.34 10.11 15.50
N GLU A 36 2.00 9.04 15.97
CA GLU A 36 3.18 9.13 16.85
C GLU A 36 4.35 9.85 16.17
N LEU A 37 4.50 9.67 14.86
CA LEU A 37 5.48 10.39 14.04
C LEU A 37 5.08 11.86 13.74
N GLY A 38 3.94 12.31 14.25
CA GLY A 38 3.46 13.69 14.12
C GLY A 38 2.76 13.99 12.79
N VAL A 39 2.38 12.97 12.01
CA VAL A 39 1.60 13.17 10.78
C VAL A 39 0.20 13.69 11.16
N PRO A 40 -0.24 14.84 10.66
CA PRO A 40 -1.60 15.33 10.91
C PRO A 40 -2.63 14.32 10.38
N GLY A 41 -3.72 14.08 11.12
CA GLY A 41 -4.70 13.07 10.70
C GLY A 41 -5.31 13.32 9.32
N GLY A 42 -5.48 14.59 8.90
CA GLY A 42 -5.87 14.95 7.52
C GLY A 42 -4.84 14.62 6.41
N ARG A 43 -3.67 14.11 6.78
CA ARG A 43 -2.62 13.56 5.89
C ARG A 43 -2.48 12.04 6.02
N ILE A 44 -3.41 11.40 6.73
CA ILE A 44 -3.52 9.95 6.83
C ILE A 44 -4.75 9.51 6.05
N ASN A 45 -4.59 8.47 5.23
CA ASN A 45 -5.71 7.80 4.56
C ASN A 45 -5.67 6.30 4.86
N THR A 46 -6.82 5.68 5.18
CA THR A 46 -6.92 4.22 5.40
C THR A 46 -7.99 3.59 4.51
N ILE A 47 -7.71 2.38 4.05
CA ILE A 47 -8.73 1.48 3.50
C ILE A 47 -8.93 0.20 4.33
N ALA A 48 -8.12 0.01 5.38
CA ALA A 48 -8.04 -1.23 6.15
C ALA A 48 -8.58 -1.10 7.59
N ALA A 49 -8.70 0.13 8.13
CA ALA A 49 -9.15 0.37 9.50
C ALA A 49 -10.10 1.58 9.59
N ARG A 50 -11.19 1.52 8.82
CA ARG A 50 -12.26 2.53 8.88
C ARG A 50 -12.81 2.70 10.30
N GLY A 51 -13.07 3.93 10.71
CA GLY A 51 -13.54 4.33 12.04
C GLY A 51 -12.45 4.41 13.11
N HIS A 52 -11.24 3.90 12.85
CA HIS A 52 -10.15 3.99 13.83
C HIS A 52 -9.75 5.44 14.07
N ARG A 53 -9.62 5.85 15.34
CA ARG A 53 -9.36 7.25 15.74
C ARG A 53 -10.37 8.24 15.14
N ALA A 54 -11.65 7.88 15.16
CA ALA A 54 -12.73 8.78 14.76
C ALA A 54 -12.57 10.18 15.38
N GLY A 55 -12.71 11.23 14.55
CA GLY A 55 -12.47 12.62 14.95
C GLY A 55 -11.04 13.12 14.72
N ALA A 56 -10.07 12.26 14.41
CA ALA A 56 -8.71 12.70 14.06
C ALA A 56 -8.59 13.30 12.65
N GLY A 57 -9.67 13.34 11.86
CA GLY A 57 -9.67 13.87 10.49
C GLY A 57 -9.03 12.93 9.45
N ILE A 58 -8.90 11.64 9.76
CA ILE A 58 -8.35 10.62 8.87
C ILE A 58 -9.30 10.39 7.68
N ALA A 59 -8.74 10.37 6.47
CA ALA A 59 -9.49 10.03 5.27
C ALA A 59 -9.69 8.53 5.13
N GLU A 60 -10.83 8.12 4.60
CA GLU A 60 -11.20 6.70 4.40
C GLU A 60 -11.47 6.40 2.93
N VAL A 61 -10.76 7.10 2.06
CA VAL A 61 -10.98 7.09 0.61
C VAL A 61 -10.18 5.94 -0.01
N GLY A 62 -10.88 5.07 -0.73
CA GLY A 62 -10.29 4.06 -1.60
C GLY A 62 -10.44 4.44 -3.08
N GLY A 63 -10.19 3.47 -3.97
CA GLY A 63 -10.38 3.66 -5.42
C GLY A 63 -11.84 3.66 -5.90
N GLN A 64 -12.82 3.80 -5.01
CA GLN A 64 -14.25 3.70 -5.36
C GLN A 64 -14.74 4.87 -6.21
N ALA A 65 -14.08 6.02 -6.11
CA ALA A 65 -14.37 7.20 -6.91
C ALA A 65 -13.58 7.24 -8.22
N ALA A 66 -12.73 6.24 -8.49
CA ALA A 66 -11.94 6.22 -9.71
C ALA A 66 -12.83 5.96 -10.93
N ASP A 67 -12.58 6.67 -12.02
CA ASP A 67 -13.33 6.54 -13.27
C ASP A 67 -12.47 6.04 -14.44
N ILE A 68 -13.04 6.07 -15.65
CA ILE A 68 -12.37 5.59 -16.87
C ILE A 68 -11.23 6.54 -17.32
N ASP A 69 -11.32 7.82 -17.00
CA ASP A 69 -10.29 8.81 -17.34
C ASP A 69 -9.10 8.67 -16.40
N ASP A 70 -9.33 8.33 -15.12
CA ASP A 70 -8.25 7.93 -14.19
C ASP A 70 -7.48 6.71 -14.72
N LEU A 71 -8.20 5.69 -15.22
CA LEU A 71 -7.57 4.51 -15.82
C LEU A 71 -6.77 4.86 -17.08
N ARG A 72 -7.32 5.74 -17.93
CA ARG A 72 -6.62 6.23 -19.12
C ARG A 72 -5.32 6.93 -18.75
N ALA A 73 -5.36 7.86 -17.79
CA ALA A 73 -4.19 8.57 -17.29
C ALA A 73 -3.14 7.60 -16.73
N LEU A 74 -3.57 6.65 -15.89
CA LEU A 74 -2.68 5.65 -15.30
C LEU A 74 -2.03 4.76 -16.38
N SER A 75 -2.79 4.32 -17.39
CA SER A 75 -2.26 3.51 -18.48
C SER A 75 -1.22 4.24 -19.31
N ALA A 76 -1.39 5.55 -19.54
CA ALA A 76 -0.42 6.37 -20.26
C ALA A 76 0.91 6.49 -19.48
N LEU A 77 0.83 6.70 -18.16
CA LEU A 77 2.00 6.75 -17.27
C LEU A 77 2.72 5.40 -17.20
N ILE A 78 1.98 4.29 -17.24
CA ILE A 78 2.57 2.94 -17.32
C ILE A 78 3.23 2.72 -18.68
N GLY A 79 2.55 3.09 -19.77
CA GLY A 79 3.04 2.94 -21.14
C GLY A 79 4.29 3.78 -21.44
N SER A 80 4.42 4.96 -20.80
CA SER A 80 5.62 5.80 -20.89
C SER A 80 6.77 5.32 -20.00
N GLY A 81 6.53 4.42 -19.06
CA GLY A 81 7.50 3.97 -18.07
C GLY A 81 7.70 4.93 -16.89
N GLU A 82 6.92 6.01 -16.79
CA GLU A 82 6.93 6.94 -15.65
C GLU A 82 6.41 6.26 -14.37
N ILE A 83 5.43 5.36 -14.52
CA ILE A 83 4.98 4.45 -13.46
C ILE A 83 5.29 3.02 -13.87
N VAL A 84 6.05 2.31 -13.03
CA VAL A 84 6.20 0.86 -13.17
C VAL A 84 5.07 0.19 -12.40
N LEU A 85 4.31 -0.70 -13.05
CA LEU A 85 3.40 -1.63 -12.40
C LEU A 85 4.13 -2.95 -12.14
N PRO A 86 4.59 -3.25 -10.90
CA PRO A 86 5.31 -4.47 -10.64
C PRO A 86 4.36 -5.66 -10.70
N ILE A 87 4.71 -6.66 -11.50
CA ILE A 87 4.04 -7.96 -11.50
C ILE A 87 4.88 -8.91 -10.65
N ASP A 88 4.29 -9.36 -9.56
CA ASP A 88 4.95 -10.29 -8.63
C ASP A 88 4.99 -11.70 -9.22
N ARG A 89 3.87 -12.15 -9.78
CA ARG A 89 3.74 -13.46 -10.42
C ARG A 89 2.57 -13.49 -11.40
N VAL A 90 2.73 -14.25 -12.48
CA VAL A 90 1.66 -14.61 -13.41
C VAL A 90 1.36 -16.10 -13.23
N PHE A 91 0.08 -16.42 -13.04
CA PHE A 91 -0.43 -17.80 -13.04
C PHE A 91 -1.36 -17.99 -14.25
N PRO A 92 -1.43 -19.19 -14.85
CA PRO A 92 -2.50 -19.48 -15.80
C PRO A 92 -3.85 -19.48 -15.08
N LEU A 93 -4.94 -19.14 -15.77
CA LEU A 93 -6.29 -19.02 -15.19
C LEU A 93 -6.71 -20.30 -14.44
N GLU A 94 -6.30 -21.48 -14.91
CA GLU A 94 -6.64 -22.76 -14.29
C GLU A 94 -6.02 -22.93 -12.89
N GLN A 95 -5.00 -22.13 -12.55
CA GLN A 95 -4.29 -22.16 -11.28
C GLN A 95 -4.76 -21.07 -10.29
N VAL A 96 -6.00 -20.57 -10.41
CA VAL A 96 -6.58 -19.57 -9.48
C VAL A 96 -6.35 -19.92 -8.00
N GLN A 97 -6.53 -21.19 -7.60
CA GLN A 97 -6.30 -21.59 -6.21
C GLN A 97 -4.83 -21.40 -5.78
N GLY A 98 -3.89 -21.71 -6.68
CA GLY A 98 -2.46 -21.48 -6.45
C GLY A 98 -2.13 -19.99 -6.33
N ALA A 99 -2.72 -19.16 -7.21
CA ALA A 99 -2.60 -17.71 -7.16
C ALA A 99 -3.12 -17.13 -5.84
N TYR A 100 -4.28 -17.60 -5.35
CA TYR A 100 -4.81 -17.17 -4.05
C TYR A 100 -3.96 -17.63 -2.87
N ARG A 101 -3.45 -18.87 -2.87
CA ARG A 101 -2.52 -19.33 -1.83
C ARG A 101 -1.27 -18.45 -1.76
N HIS A 102 -0.71 -18.10 -2.92
CA HIS A 102 0.42 -17.17 -3.02
C HIS A 102 0.06 -15.77 -2.51
N LEU A 103 -1.09 -15.23 -2.93
CA LEU A 103 -1.61 -13.94 -2.48
C LEU A 103 -1.75 -13.88 -0.94
N MET A 104 -2.35 -14.92 -0.36
CA MET A 104 -2.64 -15.00 1.07
C MET A 104 -1.40 -15.24 1.94
N ALA A 105 -0.29 -15.73 1.37
CA ALA A 105 0.98 -15.83 2.08
C ALA A 105 1.56 -14.44 2.46
N GLY A 106 1.07 -13.37 1.81
CA GLY A 106 1.49 -12.00 2.06
C GLY A 106 2.90 -11.69 1.54
N HIS A 107 3.43 -10.51 1.90
CA HIS A 107 4.76 -10.03 1.52
C HIS A 107 5.03 -9.93 0.01
N LEU A 108 3.98 -9.82 -0.79
CA LEU A 108 4.08 -9.65 -2.24
C LEU A 108 4.78 -8.34 -2.60
N ARG A 109 5.46 -8.33 -3.73
CA ARG A 109 6.09 -7.15 -4.32
C ARG A 109 5.50 -6.85 -5.69
N GLY A 110 4.18 -6.64 -5.74
CA GLY A 110 3.46 -6.32 -6.96
C GLY A 110 2.07 -6.93 -7.02
N LYS A 111 1.55 -7.05 -8.24
CA LYS A 111 0.26 -7.70 -8.52
C LYS A 111 0.47 -9.17 -8.89
N VAL A 112 -0.45 -10.01 -8.43
CA VAL A 112 -0.60 -11.39 -8.90
C VAL A 112 -1.58 -11.36 -10.06
N VAL A 113 -1.18 -11.85 -11.23
CA VAL A 113 -1.96 -11.81 -12.45
C VAL A 113 -2.39 -13.21 -12.85
N LEU A 114 -3.62 -13.34 -13.35
CA LEU A 114 -4.11 -14.53 -14.02
C LEU A 114 -4.07 -14.30 -15.53
N ALA A 115 -3.44 -15.21 -16.26
CA ALA A 115 -3.39 -15.20 -17.71
C ALA A 115 -4.41 -16.19 -18.27
N THR A 116 -5.32 -15.69 -19.12
CA THR A 116 -6.11 -16.53 -20.02
C THR A 116 -5.27 -16.74 -21.27
N ARG A 117 -5.15 -17.97 -21.76
CA ARG A 117 -4.61 -18.17 -23.12
C ARG A 117 -5.48 -17.43 -24.13
#